data_AF-A0A3D3FCP6-F1
#
_entry.id   AF-A0A3D3FCP6-F1
#
_cell.length_a   1.000
_cell.length_b   1.000
_cell.length_c   1.000
_cell.angle_alpha   90.00
_cell.angle_beta   90.00
_cell.angle_gamma   90.00
#
_symmetry.space_group_name_H-M   'P 1'
#
loop_
_entity.id
_entity.type
_entity.pdbx_description
1 polymer ?
#
loop_
_entity_poly.entity_id
_entity_poly.type
_entity_poly.pdbx_seq_one_letter_code
_entity_poly.pdbx_strand_id
1 'polypeptide(L)' 'KDVWAARSSFLDGIEEQTKLLDECDVVVPVNKIAPYVMYVNSIKKDYDFEVKYFGHAGDGNLHIYECSVDMD' A
#
# COMPACT_ATOMS: atom_id res chain seq x y z
N LYS A 1 -17.10 0.07 -16.26
CA LYS A 1 -17.58 0.89 -15.11
C LYS A 1 -17.13 0.24 -13.81
N ASP A 2 -17.18 -1.08 -13.72
CA ASP A 2 -16.90 -1.83 -12.49
C ASP A 2 -15.45 -1.76 -12.01
N VAL A 3 -14.47 -1.74 -12.93
CA VAL A 3 -13.04 -1.60 -12.57
C VAL A 3 -12.74 -0.26 -11.89
N TRP A 4 -13.38 0.83 -12.34
CA TRP A 4 -13.19 2.15 -11.72
C TRP A 4 -13.85 2.23 -10.34
N ALA A 5 -15.04 1.63 -10.20
CA ALA A 5 -15.68 1.51 -8.89
C ALA A 5 -14.80 0.72 -7.91
N ALA A 6 -14.23 -0.41 -8.35
CA ALA A 6 -13.31 -1.20 -7.54
C ALA A 6 -12.03 -0.46 -7.15
N ARG A 7 -11.48 0.39 -8.04
CA ARG A 7 -10.34 1.27 -7.71
C ARG A 7 -10.73 2.29 -6.64
N SER A 8 -11.90 2.92 -6.77
CA SER A 8 -12.36 3.95 -5.84
C SER A 8 -12.71 3.39 -4.46
N SER A 9 -13.28 2.19 -4.38
CA SER A 9 -13.69 1.56 -3.12
C SER A 9 -12.57 0.79 -2.40
N PHE A 10 -11.33 0.87 -2.91
CA PHE A 10 -10.25 0.03 -2.40
C PHE A 10 -9.80 0.47 -1.01
N LEU A 11 -9.67 1.78 -0.78
CA LEU A 11 -9.30 2.32 0.53
C LEU A 11 -10.37 1.99 1.58
N ASP A 12 -11.65 2.25 1.27
CA ASP A 12 -12.78 1.89 2.13
C ASP A 12 -12.73 0.42 2.55
N GLY A 13 -12.42 -0.49 1.61
CA GLY A 13 -12.30 -1.92 1.90
C GLY A 13 -11.07 -2.29 2.75
N ILE A 14 -9.99 -1.50 2.72
CA ILE A 14 -8.85 -1.68 3.63
C ILE A 14 -9.21 -1.19 5.02
N GLU A 15 -9.80 0.00 5.13
CA GLU A 15 -10.21 0.62 6.40
C GLU A 15 -11.24 -0.25 7.14
N GLU A 16 -12.20 -0.83 6.43
CA GLU A 16 -13.20 -1.75 7.03
C GLU A 16 -12.57 -3.03 7.61
N GLN A 17 -11.40 -3.46 7.09
CA GLN A 17 -10.75 -4.72 7.46
C GLN A 17 -9.56 -4.53 8.41
N THR A 18 -9.23 -3.31 8.78
CA THR A 18 -7.99 -2.96 9.47
C THR A 18 -8.29 -2.11 10.70
N LYS A 19 -7.69 -2.43 11.86
CA LYS A 19 -7.88 -1.67 13.11
C LYS A 19 -6.95 -0.46 13.17
N LEU A 20 -5.68 -0.65 12.83
CA LEU A 20 -4.65 0.38 12.80
C LEU A 20 -4.11 0.48 11.37
N LEU A 21 -4.22 1.67 10.80
CA LEU A 21 -3.80 1.96 9.44
C LEU A 21 -2.86 3.17 9.46
N ASP A 22 -1.71 3.02 8.83
CA ASP A 22 -0.82 4.13 8.48
C ASP A 22 -0.63 4.16 6.96
N GLU A 23 -0.25 5.33 6.44
CA GLU A 23 0.00 5.53 5.02
C GLU A 23 1.36 6.21 4.81
N CYS A 24 2.19 5.55 3.99
CA CYS A 24 3.40 6.13 3.43
C CYS A 24 3.18 6.48 1.95
N ASP A 25 2.97 7.76 1.66
CA ASP A 25 2.88 8.31 0.29
C ASP A 25 4.26 8.78 -0.19
N VAL A 26 4.81 8.10 -1.20
CA VAL A 26 6.16 8.31 -1.70
C VAL A 26 6.22 8.38 -3.22
N VAL A 27 7.19 9.13 -3.72
CA VAL A 27 7.49 9.18 -5.16
C VAL A 27 8.88 8.61 -5.41
N VAL A 28 8.98 7.67 -6.35
CA VAL A 28 10.24 7.12 -6.84
C VAL A 28 10.35 7.31 -8.35
N PRO A 29 11.56 7.33 -8.93
CA PRO A 29 11.69 7.26 -10.39
C PRO A 29 10.90 6.06 -10.93
N VAL A 30 10.16 6.24 -12.03
CA VAL A 30 9.25 5.19 -12.56
C VAL A 30 9.96 3.84 -12.78
N ASN A 31 11.21 3.86 -13.25
CA ASN A 31 12.03 2.65 -13.43
C ASN A 31 12.52 2.02 -12.12
N LYS A 32 12.21 2.60 -10.97
CA LYS A 32 12.54 2.12 -9.62
C LYS A 32 11.32 1.67 -8.81
N ILE A 33 10.11 1.71 -9.37
CA ILE A 33 8.91 1.21 -8.70
C ILE A 33 9.09 -0.27 -8.28
N ALA A 34 9.43 -1.15 -9.23
CA ALA A 34 9.60 -2.58 -8.94
C ALA A 34 10.66 -2.88 -7.85
N PRO A 35 11.91 -2.38 -7.95
CA PRO A 35 12.89 -2.64 -6.90
C PRO A 35 12.51 -2.03 -5.54
N TYR A 36 11.80 -0.90 -5.52
CA TYR A 36 11.31 -0.30 -4.29
C TYR A 36 10.23 -1.17 -3.62
N VAL A 37 9.22 -1.62 -4.37
CA VAL A 37 8.19 -2.53 -3.86
C VAL A 37 8.81 -3.84 -3.34
N MET A 38 9.80 -4.39 -4.05
CA MET A 38 10.52 -5.59 -3.58
C MET A 38 11.28 -5.35 -2.28
N TYR A 39 11.90 -4.18 -2.13
CA TYR A 39 12.60 -3.80 -0.91
C TYR A 39 11.63 -3.68 0.27
N VAL A 40 10.52 -2.96 0.12
CA VAL A 40 9.49 -2.82 1.16
C VAL A 40 8.94 -4.18 1.56
N ASN A 41 8.64 -5.05 0.59
CA ASN A 41 8.16 -6.39 0.86
C ASN A 41 9.21 -7.29 1.56
N SER A 42 10.50 -7.00 1.39
CA SER A 42 11.56 -7.72 2.09
C SER A 42 11.66 -7.34 3.56
N ILE A 43 11.56 -6.05 3.88
CA ILE A 43 11.65 -5.53 5.26
C ILE A 43 10.35 -5.73 6.05
N LYS A 44 9.20 -5.81 5.36
CA LYS A 44 7.89 -6.11 5.98
C LYS A 44 7.96 -7.29 6.94
N LYS A 45 8.75 -8.32 6.61
CA LYS A 45 8.88 -9.56 7.39
C LYS A 45 9.42 -9.35 8.81
N ASP A 46 10.06 -8.21 9.06
CA ASP A 46 10.64 -7.85 10.35
C ASP A 46 9.63 -7.13 11.26
N TYR A 47 8.39 -6.92 10.79
CA TYR A 47 7.33 -6.23 11.49
C TYR A 47 6.06 -7.08 11.59
N ASP A 48 5.20 -6.75 12.55
CA ASP A 48 3.96 -7.45 12.92
C ASP A 48 2.70 -6.86 12.25
N PHE A 49 2.88 -6.18 11.13
CA PHE A 49 1.80 -5.63 10.31
C PHE A 49 1.88 -6.10 8.85
N GLU A 50 0.74 -6.06 8.19
CA GLU A 50 0.63 -6.30 6.77
C GLU A 50 0.91 -5.02 5.97
N VAL A 51 1.38 -5.16 4.73
CA VAL A 51 1.63 -4.02 3.83
C VAL A 51 0.84 -4.22 2.55
N LYS A 52 0.04 -3.21 2.17
CA LYS A 52 -0.69 -3.14 0.90
C LYS A 52 -0.10 -2.03 0.03
N TYR A 53 -0.06 -2.27 -1.28
CA TYR A 53 0.58 -1.36 -2.23
C TYR A 53 -0.44 -0.81 -3.21
N PHE A 54 -0.45 0.51 -3.37
CA PHE A 54 -1.25 1.22 -4.36
C PHE A 54 -0.42 2.36 -4.96
N GLY A 55 -0.92 3.02 -6.01
CA GLY A 55 -0.16 4.09 -6.64
C GLY A 55 -0.65 4.56 -7.99
N HIS A 56 0.07 5.55 -8.48
CA HIS A 56 0.03 6.09 -9.83
C HIS A 56 1.33 5.70 -10.53
N ALA A 57 1.39 4.49 -11.09
CA ALA A 57 2.64 3.96 -11.64
C ALA A 57 3.23 4.81 -12.80
N GLY A 58 2.41 5.66 -13.44
CA GLY A 58 2.83 6.53 -14.53
C GLY A 58 3.68 7.74 -14.12
N ASP A 59 3.54 8.21 -12.88
CA ASP A 59 4.34 9.33 -12.33
C ASP A 59 5.28 8.89 -11.19
N GLY A 60 5.23 7.62 -10.80
CA GLY A 60 6.12 7.04 -9.80
C GLY A 60 5.63 7.19 -8.36
N ASN A 61 4.42 7.70 -8.16
CA ASN A 61 3.78 7.82 -6.86
C ASN A 61 3.22 6.47 -6.38
N LEU A 62 3.52 6.12 -5.14
CA LEU A 62 3.14 4.89 -4.47
C LEU A 62 2.55 5.23 -3.10
N HIS A 63 1.36 4.69 -2.83
CA HIS A 63 0.72 4.69 -1.52
C HIS A 63 0.97 3.32 -0.90
N ILE A 64 1.75 3.27 0.17
CA ILE A 64 2.03 2.05 0.93
C ILE A 64 1.22 2.14 2.22
N TYR A 65 0.36 1.15 2.45
CA TYR A 65 -0.47 1.08 3.65
C TYR A 65 0.04 0.00 4.59
N GLU A 66 0.49 0.40 5.78
CA GLU A 66 0.76 -0.47 6.91
C GLU A 66 -0.55 -0.75 7.65
N CYS A 67 -0.96 -2.01 7.66
CA CYS A 67 -2.26 -2.45 8.16
C CYS A 67 -2.08 -3.47 9.28
N SER A 68 -2.64 -3.20 10.46
CA SER A 68 -2.68 -4.17 11.55
C SER A 68 -4.08 -4.35 12.12
N VAL A 69 -4.40 -5.59 12.48
CA VAL A 69 -5.64 -5.99 13.16
C VAL A 69 -5.35 -6.37 14.62
N ASP A 70 -4.18 -6.96 14.88
CA ASP A 70 -3.83 -7.58 16.16
C ASP A 70 -2.97 -6.67 17.05
N MET A 71 -2.42 -5.57 16.53
CA MET A 71 -1.66 -4.60 17.32
C MET A 71 -2.58 -3.68 18.15
N ASP A 72 -2.08 -3.21 19.29
CA ASP A 72 -2.78 -2.34 20.23
C ASP A 72 -2.15 -0.94 20.31
#